data_AF-A0A1B0EZ03-F1
#
_entry.id   AF-A0A1B0EZ03-F1
#
_cell.length_a   1.000
_cell.length_b   1.000
_cell.length_c   1.000
_cell.angle_alpha   90.00
_cell.angle_beta   90.00
_cell.angle_gamma   90.00
#
_symmetry.space_group_name_H-M   'P 1'
#
loop_
_entity.id
_entity.type
_entity.pdbx_description
1 polymer ?
#
loop_
_entity_poly.entity_id
_entity_poly.type
_entity_poly.pdbx_seq_one_letter_code
_entity_poly.pdbx_strand_id
1 'polypeptide(L)'
;MYVISVIAKKYCYKLMSRESGSPNFKMESPSAAGRRRGASRINAEDQALDQIAKEAEARLAARRQARAEAREIRMRELERQQKEQEQNADRVFDMHNNANIDGTNRSRIAVSSVSNSTGIRSSSTISRRSSEDSLEEEGRSLRDIRYELKDMEERFRKAMITNAQLDNERASQSYQIQLLKDKLEELEETKAQLNREHKDKCREFESLKRNNEKLQEEFKLVLGQLQERDILIAEQGLVIIMIENEDSTDAKRTLVSLDNAQYLESVQGSLDVRLRKLKEEKNQLQLEVQKMHEKMSEAKTQGRRSGSLNGPFGDDIEDIQREANKQVTEYRYKLQKAEAEIATLQSTLARSETQVIRYKSTAEAAEKAEAELKIERRKLQRENRETMERLEELETANNHLLKRMDKLKNAKSALFKDI
;
A
#
# COMPACT_ATOMS: atom_id res chain seq x y z
N MET A 1 15.10 8.62 -40.68
CA MET A 1 14.74 8.51 -39.24
C MET A 1 13.79 7.35 -38.89
N TYR A 2 12.92 6.87 -39.79
CA TYR A 2 12.00 5.76 -39.45
C TYR A 2 12.65 4.38 -39.25
N VAL A 3 13.78 4.11 -39.91
CA VAL A 3 14.44 2.78 -39.84
C VAL A 3 15.15 2.54 -38.49
N ILE A 4 15.63 3.60 -37.83
CA ILE A 4 16.34 3.51 -36.54
C ILE A 4 15.35 3.20 -35.39
N SER A 5 14.11 3.71 -35.48
CA SER A 5 13.07 3.45 -34.46
C SER A 5 12.58 1.99 -34.46
N VAL A 6 12.53 1.35 -35.63
CA VAL A 6 12.09 -0.05 -35.75
C VAL A 6 13.14 -1.01 -35.19
N ILE A 7 14.43 -0.70 -35.38
CA ILE A 7 15.53 -1.52 -34.85
C ILE A 7 15.60 -1.38 -33.31
N ALA A 8 15.42 -0.17 -32.77
CA ALA A 8 15.39 0.04 -31.32
C ALA A 8 14.23 -0.70 -30.63
N LYS A 9 13.03 -0.72 -31.24
CA LYS A 9 11.89 -1.47 -30.70
C LYS A 9 12.08 -2.99 -30.75
N LYS A 10 12.77 -3.51 -31.76
CA LYS A 10 13.06 -4.96 -31.89
C LYS A 10 14.11 -5.44 -30.89
N TYR A 11 15.05 -4.57 -30.50
CA TYR A 11 16.04 -4.87 -29.45
C TYR A 11 15.47 -4.79 -28.03
N CYS A 12 14.60 -3.82 -27.72
CA CYS A 12 13.94 -3.76 -26.40
C CYS A 12 13.04 -4.98 -26.12
N TYR A 13 12.30 -5.49 -27.11
CA TYR A 13 11.44 -6.67 -26.91
C TYR A 13 12.23 -7.97 -26.68
N LYS A 14 13.43 -8.07 -27.26
CA LYS A 14 14.30 -9.25 -27.11
C LYS A 14 15.05 -9.30 -25.77
N LEU A 15 15.20 -8.15 -25.11
CA LEU A 15 15.75 -8.07 -23.75
C LEU A 15 14.70 -8.38 -22.67
N MET A 16 13.44 -7.97 -22.85
CA MET A 16 12.38 -8.26 -21.85
C MET A 16 11.85 -9.71 -21.87
N SER A 17 12.19 -10.50 -22.90
CA SER A 17 11.74 -11.91 -23.00
C SER A 17 12.76 -12.93 -22.49
N ARG A 18 13.90 -12.49 -21.93
CA ARG A 18 14.98 -13.37 -21.43
C ARG A 18 15.10 -13.45 -19.90
N GLU A 19 14.24 -12.78 -19.15
CA GLU A 19 14.18 -12.92 -17.69
C GLU A 19 13.03 -13.86 -17.27
N SER A 20 13.17 -15.15 -17.60
CA SER A 20 12.42 -16.22 -16.94
C SER A 20 13.25 -17.49 -16.96
N GLY A 21 14.22 -17.55 -16.06
CA GLY A 21 15.07 -18.72 -15.86
C GLY A 21 15.96 -18.51 -14.64
N SER A 22 15.44 -18.84 -13.45
CA SER A 22 16.24 -18.90 -12.22
C SER A 22 17.20 -20.10 -12.27
N PRO A 23 18.52 -19.92 -12.12
CA PRO A 23 19.41 -20.99 -11.71
C PRO A 23 19.53 -20.96 -10.18
N ASN A 24 19.12 -22.07 -9.58
CA ASN A 24 19.20 -22.36 -8.15
C ASN A 24 20.68 -22.46 -7.72
N PHE A 25 21.24 -21.39 -7.16
CA PHE A 25 22.61 -21.38 -6.62
C PHE A 25 22.58 -21.53 -5.10
N LYS A 26 22.80 -22.75 -4.61
CA LYS A 26 23.07 -23.03 -3.21
C LYS A 26 24.48 -22.50 -2.88
N MET A 27 24.57 -21.40 -2.14
CA MET A 27 25.78 -21.08 -1.37
C MET A 27 25.61 -21.64 0.04
N GLU A 28 26.33 -22.71 0.34
CA GLU A 28 26.73 -23.01 1.71
C GLU A 28 27.99 -22.18 2.02
N SER A 29 27.90 -21.29 3.01
CA SER A 29 29.04 -20.71 3.68
C SER A 29 29.06 -21.16 5.14
N PRO A 30 30.20 -21.63 5.68
CA PRO A 30 30.31 -22.00 7.08
C PRO A 30 30.74 -20.79 7.92
N SER A 31 30.32 -20.81 9.19
CA SER A 31 30.79 -20.00 10.32
C SER A 31 29.89 -18.83 10.74
N ALA A 32 29.14 -19.05 11.83
CA ALA A 32 29.37 -18.34 13.10
C ALA A 32 28.26 -18.72 14.08
N ALA A 33 28.61 -19.48 15.13
CA ALA A 33 27.74 -19.77 16.25
C ALA A 33 27.47 -18.50 17.08
N GLY A 34 26.46 -17.72 16.69
CA GLY A 34 25.89 -16.63 17.47
C GLY A 34 24.58 -17.07 18.11
N ARG A 35 24.50 -17.03 19.44
CA ARG A 35 23.33 -17.39 20.26
C ARG A 35 22.05 -16.70 19.77
N ARG A 36 21.12 -17.46 19.18
CA ARG A 36 19.73 -17.04 18.98
C ARG A 36 19.03 -16.94 20.34
N ARG A 37 18.76 -15.71 20.81
CA ARG A 37 17.71 -15.44 21.80
C ARG A 37 16.52 -14.81 21.07
N GLY A 38 15.37 -15.49 21.10
CA GLY A 38 14.07 -14.81 21.16
C GLY A 38 13.30 -14.45 19.88
N ALA A 39 13.28 -15.28 18.83
CA ALA A 39 12.39 -15.06 17.67
C ALA A 39 10.95 -15.59 17.87
N SER A 40 10.62 -16.21 19.01
CA SER A 40 9.35 -16.95 19.18
C SER A 40 8.18 -16.12 19.75
N ARG A 41 8.42 -14.95 20.36
CA ARG A 41 7.34 -14.13 20.97
C ARG A 41 6.72 -13.12 20.01
N ILE A 42 7.49 -12.58 19.06
CA ILE A 42 7.00 -11.57 18.09
C ILE A 42 6.01 -12.21 17.11
N ASN A 43 6.27 -13.45 16.66
CA ASN A 43 5.37 -14.16 15.74
C ASN A 43 4.00 -14.49 16.34
N ALA A 44 3.90 -14.72 17.66
CA ALA A 44 2.62 -15.08 18.29
C ALA A 44 1.72 -13.84 18.48
N GLU A 45 2.31 -12.68 18.79
CA GLU A 45 1.57 -11.42 18.90
C GLU A 45 1.10 -10.93 17.52
N ASP A 46 1.96 -10.99 16.49
CA ASP A 46 1.59 -10.61 15.13
C ASP A 46 0.52 -11.55 14.53
N GLN A 47 0.60 -12.86 14.78
CA GLN A 47 -0.46 -13.80 14.38
C GLN A 47 -1.78 -13.55 15.09
N ALA A 48 -1.75 -13.13 16.37
CA ALA A 48 -2.96 -12.77 17.10
C ALA A 48 -3.58 -11.48 16.56
N LEU A 49 -2.78 -10.48 16.19
CA LEU A 49 -3.26 -9.24 15.58
C LEU A 49 -3.88 -9.48 14.20
N ASP A 50 -3.28 -10.34 13.38
CA ASP A 50 -3.82 -10.76 12.08
C ASP A 50 -5.15 -11.51 12.21
N GLN A 51 -5.28 -12.39 13.23
CA GLN A 51 -6.53 -13.10 13.50
C GLN A 51 -7.63 -12.14 13.94
N ILE A 52 -7.32 -11.18 14.81
CA ILE A 52 -8.27 -10.15 15.25
C ILE A 52 -8.72 -9.28 14.08
N ALA A 53 -7.81 -8.90 13.19
CA ALA A 53 -8.13 -8.12 11.99
C ALA A 53 -9.07 -8.88 11.06
N LYS A 54 -8.77 -10.16 10.77
CA LYS A 54 -9.61 -11.04 9.95
C LYS A 54 -10.99 -11.29 10.57
N GLU A 55 -11.05 -11.49 11.89
CA GLU A 55 -12.33 -11.69 12.60
C GLU A 55 -13.17 -10.40 12.58
N ALA A 56 -12.55 -9.23 12.73
CA ALA A 56 -13.23 -7.94 12.63
C ALA A 56 -13.76 -7.68 11.21
N GLU A 57 -12.98 -8.02 10.18
CA GLU A 57 -13.40 -7.91 8.78
C GLU A 57 -14.55 -8.87 8.47
N ALA A 58 -14.48 -10.13 8.92
CA ALA A 58 -15.55 -11.11 8.77
C ALA A 58 -16.85 -10.68 9.48
N ARG A 59 -16.76 -10.11 10.69
CA ARG A 59 -17.91 -9.53 11.39
C ARG A 59 -18.51 -8.36 10.62
N LEU A 60 -17.69 -7.48 10.04
CA LEU A 60 -18.16 -6.37 9.24
C LEU A 60 -18.85 -6.84 7.96
N ALA A 61 -18.29 -7.85 7.27
CA ALA A 61 -18.89 -8.47 6.10
C ALA A 61 -20.24 -9.12 6.41
N ALA A 62 -20.34 -9.87 7.52
CA ALA A 62 -21.60 -10.46 7.97
C ALA A 62 -22.65 -9.39 8.28
N ARG A 63 -22.26 -8.27 8.89
CA ARG A 63 -23.17 -7.15 9.16
C ARG A 63 -23.66 -6.48 7.87
N ARG A 64 -22.79 -6.33 6.86
CA ARG A 64 -23.16 -5.85 5.52
C ARG A 64 -24.15 -6.79 4.84
N GLN A 65 -23.90 -8.10 4.90
CA GLN A 65 -24.81 -9.10 4.33
C GLN A 65 -26.18 -9.08 5.03
N ALA A 66 -26.23 -9.05 6.35
CA ALA A 66 -27.49 -8.98 7.11
C ALA A 66 -28.29 -7.71 6.78
N ARG A 67 -27.62 -6.57 6.58
CA ARG A 67 -28.27 -5.33 6.12
C ARG A 67 -28.80 -5.47 4.70
N ALA A 68 -28.05 -6.07 3.79
CA ALA A 68 -28.50 -6.32 2.42
C ALA A 68 -29.72 -7.25 2.38
N GLU A 69 -29.71 -8.34 3.15
CA GLU A 69 -30.84 -9.27 3.28
C GLU A 69 -32.07 -8.58 3.90
N ALA A 70 -31.88 -7.74 4.92
CA ALA A 70 -32.97 -6.95 5.52
C ALA A 70 -33.61 -5.98 4.50
N ARG A 71 -32.80 -5.35 3.63
CA ARG A 71 -33.30 -4.50 2.54
C ARG A 71 -34.09 -5.30 1.52
N GLU A 72 -33.62 -6.49 1.17
CA GLU A 72 -34.27 -7.37 0.20
C GLU A 72 -35.62 -7.88 0.72
N ILE A 73 -35.70 -8.29 2.00
CA ILE A 73 -36.96 -8.72 2.63
C ILE A 73 -37.96 -7.57 2.65
N ARG A 74 -37.53 -6.38 3.07
CA ARG A 74 -38.40 -5.19 3.10
C ARG A 74 -38.87 -4.78 1.71
N MET A 75 -38.05 -4.97 0.68
CA MET A 75 -38.44 -4.73 -0.71
C MET A 75 -39.54 -5.67 -1.19
N ARG A 76 -39.36 -6.98 -0.97
CA ARG A 76 -40.39 -7.96 -1.34
C ARG A 76 -41.71 -7.71 -0.62
N GLU A 77 -41.67 -7.26 0.63
CA GLU A 77 -42.88 -6.97 1.39
C GLU A 77 -43.61 -5.72 0.87
N LEU A 78 -42.87 -4.67 0.49
CA LEU A 78 -43.46 -3.50 -0.16
C LEU A 78 -44.04 -3.81 -1.53
N GLU A 79 -43.35 -4.61 -2.35
CA GLU A 79 -43.87 -5.07 -3.65
C GLU A 79 -45.13 -5.91 -3.48
N ARG A 80 -45.16 -6.78 -2.45
CA ARG A 80 -46.35 -7.55 -2.10
C ARG A 80 -47.51 -6.66 -1.66
N GLN A 81 -47.27 -5.64 -0.82
CA GLN A 81 -48.31 -4.70 -0.41
C GLN A 81 -48.85 -3.88 -1.58
N GLN A 82 -47.99 -3.43 -2.50
CA GLN A 82 -48.43 -2.75 -3.73
C GLN A 82 -49.32 -3.66 -4.58
N LYS A 83 -48.92 -4.92 -4.76
CA LYS A 83 -49.69 -5.90 -5.53
C LYS A 83 -51.03 -6.26 -4.87
N GLU A 84 -51.07 -6.37 -3.54
CA GLU A 84 -52.32 -6.58 -2.79
C GLU A 84 -53.24 -5.36 -2.87
N GLN A 85 -52.71 -4.13 -2.84
CA GLN A 85 -53.47 -2.90 -3.02
C GLN A 85 -54.01 -2.75 -4.45
N GLU A 86 -53.22 -3.08 -5.47
CA GLU A 86 -53.66 -3.08 -6.87
C GLU A 86 -54.81 -4.08 -7.08
N GLN A 87 -54.65 -5.32 -6.58
CA GLN A 87 -55.73 -6.32 -6.61
C GLN A 87 -56.97 -5.92 -5.81
N ASN A 88 -56.82 -5.12 -4.73
CA ASN A 88 -57.94 -4.62 -3.96
C ASN A 88 -58.61 -3.44 -4.67
N ALA A 89 -57.86 -2.57 -5.33
CA ALA A 89 -58.37 -1.50 -6.17
C ALA A 89 -59.16 -2.07 -7.36
N ASP A 90 -58.64 -3.11 -8.02
CA ASP A 90 -59.34 -3.84 -9.09
C ASP A 90 -60.63 -4.47 -8.59
N ARG A 91 -60.60 -5.13 -7.42
CA ARG A 91 -61.81 -5.70 -6.80
C ARG A 91 -62.86 -4.66 -6.43
N VAL A 92 -62.44 -3.53 -5.89
CA VAL A 92 -63.34 -2.41 -5.56
C VAL A 92 -63.89 -1.76 -6.82
N PHE A 93 -63.09 -1.66 -7.89
CA PHE A 93 -63.51 -1.17 -9.20
C PHE A 93 -64.55 -2.11 -9.84
N ASP A 94 -64.29 -3.42 -9.87
CA ASP A 94 -65.23 -4.43 -10.39
C ASP A 94 -66.53 -4.48 -9.60
N MET A 95 -66.47 -4.35 -8.26
CA MET A 95 -67.65 -4.32 -7.41
C MET A 95 -68.50 -3.06 -7.64
N HIS A 96 -67.86 -1.90 -7.86
CA HIS A 96 -68.57 -0.66 -8.23
C HIS A 96 -69.13 -0.69 -9.66
N ASN A 97 -68.45 -1.37 -10.58
CA ASN A 97 -68.93 -1.53 -11.95
C ASN A 97 -70.16 -2.45 -12.01
N ASN A 98 -70.15 -3.54 -11.22
CA ASN A 98 -71.31 -4.43 -11.08
C ASN A 98 -72.48 -3.79 -10.33
N ALA A 99 -72.23 -2.90 -9.35
CA ALA A 99 -73.29 -2.13 -8.69
C ALA A 99 -73.96 -1.08 -9.60
N ASN A 100 -73.29 -0.67 -10.69
CA ASN A 100 -73.85 0.22 -11.71
C ASN A 100 -74.53 -0.52 -12.88
N ILE A 101 -74.48 -1.86 -12.92
CA ILE A 101 -75.05 -2.68 -14.01
C ILE A 101 -76.50 -3.11 -13.75
N ASP A 102 -77.07 -2.89 -12.56
CA ASP A 102 -78.49 -3.19 -12.29
C ASP A 102 -79.40 -1.96 -12.41
N GLY A 103 -79.22 -1.21 -13.50
CA GLY A 103 -79.87 0.09 -13.70
C GLY A 103 -79.93 0.55 -15.16
N THR A 104 -80.55 -0.26 -16.03
CA THR A 104 -81.11 0.13 -17.34
C THR A 104 -80.14 0.56 -18.47
N ASN A 105 -80.11 -0.29 -19.52
CA ASN A 105 -79.93 0.02 -20.94
C ASN A 105 -79.42 1.43 -21.35
N ARG A 106 -78.21 1.50 -21.94
CA ARG A 106 -78.03 2.04 -23.31
C ARG A 106 -76.63 1.81 -23.90
N SER A 107 -76.61 1.09 -25.01
CA SER A 107 -75.82 1.32 -26.24
C SER A 107 -74.31 1.62 -26.15
N ARG A 108 -73.55 0.61 -26.61
CA ARG A 108 -72.27 0.67 -27.31
C ARG A 108 -72.07 1.97 -28.12
N ILE A 109 -70.97 2.70 -27.92
CA ILE A 109 -70.15 3.32 -28.98
C ILE A 109 -68.70 3.40 -28.47
N ALA A 110 -67.78 2.78 -29.21
CA ALA A 110 -66.35 2.99 -29.10
C ALA A 110 -65.95 4.25 -29.89
N VAL A 111 -65.18 5.17 -29.30
CA VAL A 111 -64.32 6.06 -30.08
C VAL A 111 -63.10 6.50 -29.27
N SER A 112 -62.01 6.60 -30.03
CA SER A 112 -60.61 6.84 -29.70
C SER A 112 -60.27 8.26 -29.23
N SER A 113 -59.21 8.32 -28.41
CA SER A 113 -58.20 9.36 -28.23
C SER A 113 -58.33 10.69 -29.00
N VAL A 114 -58.32 11.82 -28.27
CA VAL A 114 -57.59 13.04 -28.68
C VAL A 114 -57.10 13.76 -27.42
N SER A 115 -55.78 13.94 -27.35
CA SER A 115 -55.08 14.88 -26.49
C SER A 115 -55.28 16.30 -27.04
N ASN A 116 -55.68 17.28 -26.21
CA ASN A 116 -54.96 18.55 -26.13
C ASN A 116 -55.54 19.53 -25.08
N SER A 117 -54.57 20.21 -24.44
CA SER A 117 -54.52 21.62 -24.02
C SER A 117 -55.70 22.25 -23.27
N THR A 118 -55.40 22.93 -22.16
CA THR A 118 -55.20 24.39 -22.17
C THR A 118 -54.88 24.92 -20.78
N GLY A 119 -54.10 26.02 -20.79
CA GLY A 119 -53.53 26.66 -19.61
C GLY A 119 -54.55 27.43 -18.78
N ILE A 120 -54.22 27.51 -17.50
CA ILE A 120 -54.96 28.25 -16.49
C ILE A 120 -54.59 29.73 -16.62
N ARG A 121 -55.54 30.53 -17.14
CA ARG A 121 -55.54 31.99 -17.02
C ARG A 121 -56.35 32.37 -15.78
N SER A 122 -55.69 33.00 -14.83
CA SER A 122 -56.29 33.69 -13.69
C SER A 122 -56.94 34.99 -14.15
N SER A 123 -58.24 35.15 -13.94
CA SER A 123 -58.92 36.46 -14.01
C SER A 123 -59.57 36.80 -12.66
N SER A 124 -59.10 37.91 -12.12
CA SER A 124 -59.70 38.72 -11.08
C SER A 124 -61.12 39.22 -11.42
N THR A 125 -62.01 39.30 -10.43
CA THR A 125 -62.69 40.52 -9.92
C THR A 125 -64.14 40.30 -9.42
N ILE A 126 -64.50 41.14 -8.43
CA ILE A 126 -65.84 41.55 -7.93
C ILE A 126 -66.46 40.63 -6.86
N SER A 127 -66.75 41.00 -5.60
CA SER A 127 -66.94 42.21 -4.76
C SER A 127 -68.37 42.25 -4.20
N ARG A 128 -68.47 42.68 -2.92
CA ARG A 128 -69.65 43.18 -2.15
C ARG A 128 -70.43 42.10 -1.37
N ARG A 129 -70.36 42.03 -0.03
CA ARG A 129 -70.98 42.93 0.96
C ARG A 129 -72.42 43.31 0.59
N SER A 130 -73.39 42.58 1.12
CA SER A 130 -74.75 43.08 1.39
C SER A 130 -75.29 42.37 2.63
N SER A 131 -75.79 43.19 3.55
CA SER A 131 -76.49 42.83 4.78
C SER A 131 -78.00 42.71 4.52
N GLU A 132 -78.68 42.07 5.47
CA GLU A 132 -80.12 42.03 5.74
C GLU A 132 -81.01 41.09 4.90
N ASP A 133 -81.58 40.15 5.65
CA ASP A 133 -83.01 39.86 5.75
C ASP A 133 -83.77 39.30 4.52
N SER A 134 -84.05 38.00 4.56
CA SER A 134 -85.25 37.42 3.93
C SER A 134 -85.47 35.99 4.43
N LEU A 135 -86.48 35.84 5.28
CA LEU A 135 -87.19 34.61 5.58
C LEU A 135 -87.90 34.12 4.31
N GLU A 136 -87.25 33.30 3.49
CA GLU A 136 -87.91 32.41 2.53
C GLU A 136 -87.35 30.99 2.66
N GLU A 137 -87.71 30.35 3.76
CA GLU A 137 -87.50 28.93 4.03
C GLU A 137 -88.67 28.12 3.47
N GLU A 138 -88.89 28.13 2.14
CA GLU A 138 -89.85 27.20 1.50
C GLU A 138 -89.67 27.11 -0.03
N GLY A 139 -88.42 27.00 -0.51
CA GLY A 139 -88.15 26.94 -1.95
C GLY A 139 -86.87 26.21 -2.36
N ARG A 140 -86.08 25.67 -1.41
CA ARG A 140 -85.04 24.70 -1.77
C ARG A 140 -85.76 23.41 -2.15
N SER A 141 -86.05 23.25 -3.44
CA SER A 141 -86.62 22.02 -3.96
C SER A 141 -85.77 20.86 -3.45
N LEU A 142 -86.40 19.83 -2.88
CA LEU A 142 -85.71 18.59 -2.44
C LEU A 142 -84.75 18.05 -3.51
N ARG A 143 -85.01 18.39 -4.78
CA ARG A 143 -84.14 18.10 -5.92
C ARG A 143 -82.78 18.82 -5.86
N ASP A 144 -82.73 20.08 -5.48
CA ASP A 144 -81.51 20.89 -5.41
C ASP A 144 -80.64 20.47 -4.23
N ILE A 145 -81.25 20.19 -3.07
CA ILE A 145 -80.54 19.60 -1.92
C ILE A 145 -79.96 18.22 -2.28
N ARG A 146 -80.69 17.40 -3.06
CA ARG A 146 -80.16 16.13 -3.58
C ARG A 146 -79.00 16.30 -4.55
N TYR A 147 -79.01 17.34 -5.39
CA TYR A 147 -77.90 17.63 -6.29
C TYR A 147 -76.67 18.16 -5.52
N GLU A 148 -76.86 19.05 -4.54
CA GLU A 148 -75.78 19.52 -3.66
C GLU A 148 -75.18 18.38 -2.84
N LEU A 149 -76.01 17.49 -2.29
CA LEU A 149 -75.57 16.29 -1.59
C LEU A 149 -74.72 15.40 -2.51
N LYS A 150 -75.17 15.17 -3.75
CA LYS A 150 -74.44 14.37 -4.73
C LYS A 150 -73.10 15.02 -5.14
N ASP A 151 -73.05 16.35 -5.30
CA ASP A 151 -71.80 17.06 -5.61
C ASP A 151 -70.82 16.99 -4.42
N MET A 152 -71.33 17.11 -3.19
CA MET A 152 -70.53 16.94 -1.97
C MET A 152 -70.01 15.51 -1.81
N GLU A 153 -70.83 14.50 -2.10
CA GLU A 153 -70.43 13.09 -2.14
C GLU A 153 -69.35 12.84 -3.20
N GLU A 154 -69.47 13.44 -4.38
CA GLU A 154 -68.48 13.28 -5.44
C GLU A 154 -67.15 13.98 -5.11
N ARG A 155 -67.20 15.15 -4.48
CA ARG A 155 -66.01 15.85 -3.96
C ARG A 155 -65.32 15.05 -2.86
N PHE A 156 -66.09 14.48 -1.93
CA PHE A 156 -65.56 13.62 -0.88
C PHE A 156 -64.89 12.37 -1.46
N ARG A 157 -65.52 11.73 -2.45
CA ARG A 157 -64.95 10.59 -3.18
C ARG A 157 -63.63 10.97 -3.85
N LYS A 158 -63.58 12.11 -4.57
CA LYS A 158 -62.34 12.61 -5.19
C LYS A 158 -61.24 12.85 -4.15
N ALA A 159 -61.57 13.50 -3.03
CA ALA A 159 -60.64 13.76 -1.94
C ALA A 159 -60.09 12.46 -1.32
N MET A 160 -60.95 11.46 -1.11
CA MET A 160 -60.55 10.14 -0.63
C MET A 160 -59.59 9.42 -1.60
N ILE A 161 -59.87 9.45 -2.90
CA ILE A 161 -58.98 8.85 -3.92
C ILE A 161 -57.62 9.56 -3.92
N THR A 162 -57.60 10.90 -3.91
CA THR A 162 -56.34 11.65 -3.88
C THR A 162 -55.57 11.43 -2.58
N ASN A 163 -56.26 11.29 -1.45
CA ASN A 163 -55.62 11.02 -0.17
C ASN A 163 -54.96 9.63 -0.16
N ALA A 164 -55.65 8.62 -0.70
CA ALA A 164 -55.06 7.28 -0.88
C ALA A 164 -53.85 7.28 -1.84
N GLN A 165 -53.91 8.06 -2.92
CA GLN A 165 -52.76 8.26 -3.82
C GLN A 165 -51.57 8.91 -3.11
N LEU A 166 -51.81 9.97 -2.33
CA LEU A 166 -50.78 10.66 -1.56
C LEU A 166 -50.15 9.75 -0.49
N ASP A 167 -50.94 8.89 0.16
CA ASP A 167 -50.42 7.91 1.12
C ASP A 167 -49.49 6.89 0.44
N ASN A 168 -49.85 6.44 -0.78
CA ASN A 168 -49.00 5.55 -1.58
C ASN A 168 -47.70 6.23 -2.03
N GLU A 169 -47.78 7.48 -2.51
CA GLU A 169 -46.60 8.27 -2.87
C GLU A 169 -45.70 8.52 -1.66
N ARG A 170 -46.27 8.84 -0.50
CA ARG A 170 -45.53 9.01 0.76
C ARG A 170 -44.83 7.72 1.18
N ALA A 171 -45.49 6.57 1.07
CA ALA A 171 -44.89 5.27 1.38
C ALA A 171 -43.72 4.95 0.44
N SER A 172 -43.90 5.19 -0.87
CA SER A 172 -42.86 5.01 -1.89
C SER A 172 -41.64 5.91 -1.65
N GLN A 173 -41.87 7.21 -1.41
CA GLN A 173 -40.79 8.16 -1.09
C GLN A 173 -40.08 7.80 0.22
N SER A 174 -40.83 7.36 1.24
CA SER A 174 -40.24 6.91 2.51
C SER A 174 -39.31 5.73 2.31
N TYR A 175 -39.69 4.77 1.46
CA TYR A 175 -38.83 3.66 1.09
C TYR A 175 -37.56 4.13 0.33
N GLN A 176 -37.72 5.03 -0.65
CA GLN A 176 -36.59 5.56 -1.39
C GLN A 176 -35.59 6.30 -0.49
N ILE A 177 -36.07 7.09 0.47
CA ILE A 177 -35.23 7.74 1.48
C ILE A 177 -34.47 6.69 2.30
N GLN A 178 -35.11 5.61 2.71
CA GLN A 178 -34.46 4.55 3.47
C GLN A 178 -33.32 3.91 2.65
N LEU A 179 -33.57 3.56 1.39
CA LEU A 179 -32.57 2.99 0.49
C LEU A 179 -31.37 3.94 0.26
N LEU A 180 -31.63 5.25 0.17
CA LEU A 180 -30.57 6.24 0.02
C LEU A 180 -29.73 6.40 1.28
N LYS A 181 -30.34 6.38 2.48
CA LYS A 181 -29.62 6.38 3.76
C LYS A 181 -28.71 5.17 3.89
N ASP A 182 -29.26 4.03 3.50
CA ASP A 182 -28.59 2.74 3.45
C ASP A 182 -27.35 2.75 2.52
N LYS A 183 -27.49 3.33 1.32
CA LYS A 183 -26.38 3.52 0.38
C LYS A 183 -25.35 4.53 0.88
N LEU A 184 -25.80 5.58 1.59
CA LEU A 184 -24.91 6.57 2.18
C LEU A 184 -24.03 5.93 3.27
N GLU A 185 -24.60 5.10 4.14
CA GLU A 185 -23.85 4.37 5.16
C GLU A 185 -22.78 3.44 4.54
N GLU A 186 -23.11 2.74 3.45
CA GLU A 186 -22.13 1.91 2.72
C GLU A 186 -20.98 2.75 2.11
N LEU A 187 -21.31 3.93 1.55
CA LEU A 187 -20.29 4.84 1.02
C LEU A 187 -19.40 5.41 2.12
N GLU A 188 -19.94 5.68 3.30
CA GLU A 188 -19.15 6.12 4.45
C GLU A 188 -18.22 5.01 4.96
N GLU A 189 -18.70 3.77 5.05
CA GLU A 189 -17.88 2.62 5.43
C GLU A 189 -16.76 2.35 4.43
N THR A 190 -17.06 2.37 3.13
CA THR A 190 -16.04 2.14 2.07
C THR A 190 -15.02 3.28 2.04
N LYS A 191 -15.44 4.53 2.22
CA LYS A 191 -14.53 5.67 2.38
C LYS A 191 -13.63 5.50 3.61
N ALA A 192 -14.17 5.05 4.74
CA ALA A 192 -13.40 4.81 5.95
C ALA A 192 -12.37 3.69 5.75
N GLN A 193 -12.74 2.62 5.05
CA GLN A 193 -11.85 1.52 4.68
C GLN A 193 -10.72 1.98 3.75
N LEU A 194 -11.05 2.69 2.66
CA LEU A 194 -10.08 3.20 1.70
C LEU A 194 -9.10 4.19 2.35
N ASN A 195 -9.56 5.00 3.31
CA ASN A 195 -8.68 5.87 4.11
C ASN A 195 -7.71 5.10 5.02
N ARG A 196 -8.10 3.93 5.55
CA ARG A 196 -7.19 3.07 6.33
C ARG A 196 -6.14 2.44 5.41
N GLU A 197 -6.57 1.86 4.30
CA GLU A 197 -5.68 1.27 3.29
C GLU A 197 -4.66 2.28 2.74
N HIS A 198 -5.11 3.51 2.46
CA HIS A 198 -4.22 4.60 2.05
C HIS A 198 -3.15 4.89 3.11
N LYS A 199 -3.52 4.97 4.40
CA LYS A 199 -2.56 5.20 5.48
C LYS A 199 -1.54 4.06 5.60
N ASP A 200 -1.98 2.81 5.47
CA ASP A 200 -1.09 1.66 5.53
C ASP A 200 -0.15 1.60 4.32
N LYS A 201 -0.65 1.93 3.11
CA LYS A 201 0.19 2.09 1.91
C LYS A 201 1.21 3.22 2.04
N CYS A 202 0.85 4.35 2.66
CA CYS A 202 1.82 5.41 2.96
C CYS A 202 2.92 4.93 3.91
N ARG A 203 2.58 4.18 4.96
CA ARG A 203 3.57 3.61 5.90
C ARG A 203 4.51 2.62 5.22
N GLU A 204 3.96 1.75 4.37
CA GLU A 204 4.73 0.80 3.56
C GLU A 204 5.70 1.54 2.62
N PHE A 205 5.20 2.57 1.92
CA PHE A 205 6.02 3.41 1.05
C PHE A 205 7.17 4.10 1.80
N GLU A 206 6.91 4.69 2.97
CA GLU A 206 7.96 5.30 3.78
C GLU A 206 9.00 4.28 4.26
N SER A 207 8.57 3.07 4.61
CA SER A 207 9.48 1.98 4.99
C SER A 207 10.37 1.57 3.82
N LEU A 208 9.79 1.37 2.63
CA LEU A 208 10.52 1.03 1.41
C LEU A 208 11.49 2.15 1.01
N LYS A 209 11.09 3.41 1.16
CA LYS A 209 11.95 4.57 0.91
C LYS A 209 13.19 4.53 1.81
N ARG A 210 13.02 4.33 3.13
CA ARG A 210 14.14 4.21 4.08
C ARG A 210 15.07 3.04 3.74
N ASN A 211 14.53 1.90 3.29
CA ASN A 211 15.33 0.76 2.87
C ASN A 211 16.11 1.05 1.58
N ASN A 212 15.50 1.75 0.63
CA ASN A 212 16.17 2.16 -0.60
C ASN A 212 17.31 3.14 -0.31
N GLU A 213 17.10 4.13 0.56
CA GLU A 213 18.16 5.05 1.00
C GLU A 213 19.35 4.31 1.61
N LYS A 214 19.10 3.33 2.50
CA LYS A 214 20.16 2.47 3.06
C LYS A 214 20.90 1.68 2.00
N LEU A 215 20.18 1.03 1.08
CA LEU A 215 20.79 0.28 -0.02
C LEU A 215 21.62 1.17 -0.94
N GLN A 216 21.21 2.42 -1.16
CA GLN A 216 22.00 3.39 -1.93
C GLN A 216 23.29 3.78 -1.20
N GLU A 217 23.25 3.95 0.12
CA GLU A 217 24.44 4.21 0.93
C GLU A 217 25.40 3.01 0.90
N GLU A 218 24.89 1.79 1.09
CA GLU A 218 25.68 0.56 0.98
C GLU A 218 26.29 0.39 -0.42
N PHE A 219 25.51 0.66 -1.47
CA PHE A 219 26.00 0.62 -2.85
C PHE A 219 27.14 1.62 -3.08
N LYS A 220 27.00 2.86 -2.59
CA LYS A 220 28.07 3.87 -2.69
C LYS A 220 29.32 3.45 -1.94
N LEU A 221 29.16 2.86 -0.75
CA LEU A 221 30.29 2.37 0.05
C LEU A 221 31.05 1.27 -0.69
N VAL A 222 30.35 0.24 -1.19
CA VAL A 222 30.95 -0.87 -1.94
C VAL A 222 31.60 -0.37 -3.22
N LEU A 223 30.96 0.56 -3.93
CA LEU A 223 31.54 1.18 -5.12
C LEU A 223 32.83 1.94 -4.80
N GLY A 224 32.86 2.69 -3.70
CA GLY A 224 34.05 3.40 -3.23
C GLY A 224 35.18 2.44 -2.86
N GLN A 225 34.88 1.35 -2.14
CA GLN A 225 35.85 0.31 -1.81
C GLN A 225 36.42 -0.38 -3.06
N LEU A 226 35.57 -0.61 -4.07
CA LEU A 226 36.02 -1.20 -5.34
C LEU A 226 36.95 -0.25 -6.10
N GLN A 227 36.62 1.04 -6.13
CA GLN A 227 37.46 2.08 -6.75
C GLN A 227 38.81 2.21 -6.04
N GLU A 228 38.81 2.24 -4.70
CA GLU A 228 40.04 2.27 -3.91
C GLU A 228 40.91 1.03 -4.18
N ARG A 229 40.31 -0.16 -4.22
CA ARG A 229 41.01 -1.40 -4.61
C ARG A 229 41.62 -1.29 -6.00
N ASP A 230 40.88 -0.77 -6.98
CA ASP A 230 41.37 -0.63 -8.35
C ASP A 230 42.51 0.40 -8.46
N ILE A 231 42.45 1.49 -7.68
CA ILE A 231 43.55 2.47 -7.56
C ILE A 231 44.78 1.81 -6.94
N LEU A 232 44.63 1.08 -5.83
CA LEU A 232 45.75 0.38 -5.18
C LEU A 232 46.39 -0.65 -6.11
N ILE A 233 45.59 -1.39 -6.89
CA ILE A 233 46.09 -2.31 -7.91
C ILE A 233 46.97 -1.56 -8.93
N ALA A 234 46.50 -0.42 -9.43
CA ALA A 234 47.23 0.40 -10.40
C ALA A 234 48.52 1.02 -9.80
N GLU A 235 48.47 1.52 -8.56
CA GLU A 235 49.64 2.07 -7.86
C GLU A 235 50.75 1.02 -7.65
N GLN A 236 50.38 -0.25 -7.47
CA GLN A 236 51.32 -1.37 -7.41
C GLN A 236 51.82 -1.83 -8.80
N GLY A 237 51.46 -1.11 -9.87
CA GLY A 237 51.87 -1.42 -11.24
C GLY A 237 51.23 -2.70 -11.79
N LEU A 238 50.11 -3.14 -11.23
CA LEU A 238 49.37 -4.32 -11.67
C LEU A 238 48.18 -3.92 -12.55
N VAL A 239 47.85 -4.77 -13.52
CA VAL A 239 46.72 -4.61 -14.43
C VAL A 239 45.90 -5.88 -14.43
N ILE A 240 44.57 -5.74 -14.51
CA ILE A 240 43.65 -6.87 -14.60
C ILE A 240 43.51 -7.28 -16.06
N ILE A 241 43.87 -8.52 -16.37
CA ILE A 241 43.70 -9.12 -17.70
C ILE A 241 42.61 -10.20 -17.62
N MET A 242 41.79 -10.29 -18.66
CA MET A 242 40.85 -11.39 -18.83
C MET A 242 41.56 -12.58 -19.49
N ILE A 243 41.50 -13.73 -18.83
CA ILE A 243 41.88 -15.02 -19.38
C ILE A 243 40.61 -15.65 -19.93
N GLU A 244 40.45 -15.57 -21.24
CA GLU A 244 39.41 -16.30 -21.96
C GLU A 244 39.82 -17.77 -22.03
N ASN A 245 38.97 -18.66 -21.51
CA ASN A 245 39.10 -20.09 -21.76
C ASN A 245 38.74 -20.40 -23.22
N GLU A 246 39.28 -21.50 -23.76
CA GLU A 246 39.05 -21.97 -25.14
C GLU A 246 37.56 -22.09 -25.49
N ASP A 247 36.70 -22.31 -24.49
CA ASP A 247 35.23 -22.44 -24.61
C ASP A 247 34.44 -21.11 -24.48
N SER A 248 35.12 -19.95 -24.34
CA SER A 248 34.50 -18.60 -24.29
C SER A 248 33.51 -18.31 -23.15
N THR A 249 33.23 -19.28 -22.28
CA THR A 249 32.12 -19.19 -21.30
C THR A 249 32.53 -18.68 -19.92
N ASP A 250 33.83 -18.70 -19.58
CA ASP A 250 34.32 -18.32 -18.25
C ASP A 250 35.61 -17.52 -18.37
N ALA A 251 35.50 -16.18 -18.40
CA ALA A 251 36.64 -15.28 -18.42
C ALA A 251 37.15 -15.07 -16.98
N LYS A 252 38.22 -15.77 -16.59
CA LYS A 252 38.87 -15.54 -15.29
C LYS A 252 39.67 -14.24 -15.35
N ARG A 253 39.60 -13.44 -14.29
CA ARG A 253 40.40 -12.21 -14.17
C ARG A 253 41.65 -12.49 -13.35
N THR A 254 42.81 -12.08 -13.86
CA THR A 254 44.11 -12.22 -13.17
C THR A 254 44.84 -10.90 -13.14
N LEU A 255 45.61 -10.70 -12.08
CA LEU A 255 46.50 -9.56 -11.91
C LEU A 255 47.88 -9.90 -12.45
N VAL A 256 48.41 -9.02 -13.29
CA VAL A 256 49.75 -9.15 -13.88
C VAL A 256 50.42 -7.78 -13.86
N SER A 257 51.76 -7.71 -13.76
CA SER A 257 52.44 -6.42 -13.87
C SER A 257 52.21 -5.77 -15.24
N LEU A 258 52.31 -4.44 -15.29
CA LEU A 258 52.16 -3.67 -16.53
C LEU A 258 53.11 -4.18 -17.63
N ASP A 259 54.37 -4.44 -17.29
CA ASP A 259 55.36 -4.96 -18.24
C ASP A 259 54.95 -6.33 -18.79
N ASN A 260 54.53 -7.24 -17.90
CA ASN A 260 54.07 -8.57 -18.30
C ASN A 260 52.79 -8.50 -19.16
N ALA A 261 51.90 -7.55 -18.89
CA ALA A 261 50.72 -7.31 -19.71
C ALA A 261 51.10 -6.90 -21.14
N GLN A 262 52.08 -6.00 -21.30
CA GLN A 262 52.59 -5.57 -22.61
C GLN A 262 53.25 -6.73 -23.37
N TYR A 263 54.07 -7.53 -22.70
CA TYR A 263 54.65 -8.74 -23.32
C TYR A 263 53.56 -9.71 -23.77
N LEU A 264 52.51 -9.89 -22.97
CA LEU A 264 51.38 -10.73 -23.32
C LEU A 264 50.51 -10.14 -24.44
N GLU A 265 50.44 -8.82 -24.65
CA GLU A 265 49.74 -8.22 -25.80
C GLU A 265 50.46 -8.46 -27.13
N SER A 266 51.79 -8.57 -27.11
CA SER A 266 52.60 -8.78 -28.32
C SER A 266 52.34 -10.12 -29.02
N VAL A 267 51.73 -11.07 -28.32
CA VAL A 267 51.48 -12.43 -28.82
C VAL A 267 49.98 -12.72 -28.78
N GLN A 268 49.42 -13.26 -29.87
CA GLN A 268 48.01 -13.65 -29.91
C GLN A 268 47.78 -15.10 -29.46
N GLY A 269 46.64 -15.33 -28.79
CA GLY A 269 46.15 -16.64 -28.34
C GLY A 269 45.73 -16.64 -26.86
N SER A 270 45.30 -17.79 -26.36
CA SER A 270 45.06 -17.98 -24.93
C SER A 270 46.34 -17.70 -24.11
N LEU A 271 46.20 -17.40 -22.81
CA LEU A 271 47.36 -17.10 -21.95
C LEU A 271 48.45 -18.18 -22.05
N ASP A 272 48.05 -19.45 -22.02
CA ASP A 272 48.99 -20.58 -22.14
C ASP A 272 49.68 -20.64 -23.50
N VAL A 273 48.97 -20.32 -24.58
CA VAL A 273 49.54 -20.25 -25.94
C VAL A 273 50.53 -19.10 -26.05
N ARG A 274 50.22 -17.94 -25.46
CA ARG A 274 51.10 -16.76 -25.45
C ARG A 274 52.39 -17.04 -24.68
N LEU A 275 52.29 -17.61 -23.48
CA LEU A 275 53.43 -18.00 -22.66
C LEU A 275 54.32 -19.05 -23.35
N ARG A 276 53.72 -20.02 -24.05
CA ARG A 276 54.47 -21.04 -24.79
C ARG A 276 55.30 -20.43 -25.91
N LYS A 277 54.72 -19.55 -26.72
CA LYS A 277 55.42 -18.85 -27.82
C LYS A 277 56.58 -17.99 -27.30
N LEU A 278 56.36 -17.20 -26.24
CA LEU A 278 57.42 -16.38 -25.63
C LEU A 278 58.56 -17.24 -25.08
N LYS A 279 58.25 -18.43 -24.53
CA LYS A 279 59.27 -19.38 -24.06
C LYS A 279 60.09 -19.95 -25.22
N GLU A 280 59.45 -20.28 -26.34
CA GLU A 280 60.14 -20.78 -27.55
C GLU A 280 61.09 -19.73 -28.14
N GLU A 281 60.63 -18.48 -28.26
CA GLU A 281 61.44 -17.35 -28.74
C GLU A 281 62.64 -17.08 -27.82
N LYS A 282 62.43 -17.07 -26.50
CA LYS A 282 63.52 -16.96 -25.51
C LYS A 282 64.57 -18.05 -25.69
N ASN A 283 64.15 -19.30 -25.91
CA ASN A 283 65.08 -20.42 -26.08
C ASN A 283 65.89 -20.27 -27.39
N GLN A 284 65.26 -19.81 -28.48
CA GLN A 284 65.97 -19.54 -29.73
C GLN A 284 67.03 -18.45 -29.57
N LEU A 285 66.68 -17.32 -28.95
CA LEU A 285 67.62 -16.24 -28.69
C LEU A 285 68.76 -16.67 -27.76
N GLN A 286 68.50 -17.49 -26.75
CA GLN A 286 69.55 -18.06 -25.90
C GLN A 286 70.54 -18.94 -26.68
N LEU A 287 70.06 -19.75 -27.61
CA LEU A 287 70.91 -20.57 -28.48
C LEU A 287 71.77 -19.68 -29.40
N GLU A 288 71.20 -18.60 -29.95
CA GLU A 288 71.96 -17.64 -30.76
C GLU A 288 73.04 -16.93 -29.93
N VAL A 289 72.72 -16.47 -28.72
CA VAL A 289 73.68 -15.85 -27.81
C VAL A 289 74.79 -16.83 -27.44
N GLN A 290 74.47 -18.08 -27.11
CA GLN A 290 75.48 -19.12 -26.84
C GLN A 290 76.41 -19.31 -28.04
N LYS A 291 75.84 -19.45 -29.24
CA LYS A 291 76.62 -19.59 -30.48
C LYS A 291 77.51 -18.38 -30.74
N MET A 292 77.05 -17.16 -30.47
CA MET A 292 77.86 -15.95 -30.57
C MET A 292 78.93 -15.88 -29.47
N HIS A 293 78.63 -16.38 -28.27
CA HIS A 293 79.60 -16.49 -27.18
C HIS A 293 80.69 -17.51 -27.49
N GLU A 294 80.34 -18.66 -28.09
CA GLU A 294 81.29 -19.65 -28.59
C GLU A 294 82.22 -19.04 -29.65
N LYS A 295 81.66 -18.32 -30.63
CA LYS A 295 82.45 -17.58 -31.64
C LYS A 295 83.36 -16.51 -31.03
N MET A 296 82.87 -15.78 -30.04
CA MET A 296 83.67 -14.77 -29.31
C MET A 296 84.72 -15.41 -28.39
N SER A 297 84.43 -16.59 -27.84
CA SER A 297 85.36 -17.39 -27.05
C SER A 297 86.46 -17.94 -27.95
N GLU A 298 86.13 -18.45 -29.13
CA GLU A 298 87.09 -18.83 -30.17
C GLU A 298 87.99 -17.63 -30.55
N ALA A 299 87.40 -16.44 -30.71
CA ALA A 299 88.15 -15.20 -30.96
C ALA A 299 89.01 -14.71 -29.77
N LYS A 300 88.56 -14.93 -28.52
CA LYS A 300 89.34 -14.62 -27.30
C LYS A 300 90.43 -15.66 -27.02
N THR A 301 90.24 -16.92 -27.38
CA THR A 301 91.28 -17.95 -27.29
C THR A 301 92.44 -17.70 -28.25
N GLN A 302 92.23 -16.89 -29.30
CA GLN A 302 93.28 -16.34 -30.17
C GLN A 302 93.94 -15.05 -29.59
N GLY A 303 93.38 -14.44 -28.55
CA GLY A 303 93.76 -13.14 -28.00
C GLY A 303 94.06 -13.13 -26.50
N ARG A 304 95.22 -13.71 -26.14
CA ARG A 304 96.06 -13.49 -24.93
C ARG A 304 95.43 -13.56 -23.51
N ARG A 305 96.03 -14.46 -22.71
CA ARG A 305 96.67 -14.28 -21.39
C ARG A 305 96.28 -13.08 -20.49
N SER A 306 95.85 -13.43 -19.27
CA SER A 306 96.22 -12.86 -17.94
C SER A 306 95.43 -11.68 -17.33
N GLY A 307 95.07 -11.89 -16.03
CA GLY A 307 94.93 -10.89 -14.95
C GLY A 307 93.54 -10.26 -14.82
N SER A 308 93.03 -9.88 -13.65
CA SER A 308 93.39 -10.02 -12.24
C SER A 308 92.15 -9.56 -11.45
N LEU A 309 92.02 -10.09 -10.24
CA LEU A 309 90.99 -9.82 -9.25
C LEU A 309 91.13 -8.41 -8.63
N ASN A 310 90.02 -7.94 -8.04
CA ASN A 310 89.81 -6.88 -7.04
C ASN A 310 89.51 -5.45 -7.53
N GLY A 311 88.23 -5.10 -7.47
CA GLY A 311 87.72 -3.73 -7.46
C GLY A 311 87.36 -3.27 -6.03
N PRO A 312 87.22 -1.95 -5.80
CA PRO A 312 87.23 -1.31 -4.50
C PRO A 312 85.81 -1.03 -3.99
N PHE A 313 85.30 -1.83 -3.05
CA PHE A 313 83.95 -1.66 -2.46
C PHE A 313 83.99 -0.95 -1.09
N GLY A 314 84.56 0.26 -1.05
CA GLY A 314 84.61 1.09 0.17
C GLY A 314 83.49 2.12 0.25
N ASP A 315 83.07 2.68 -0.88
CA ASP A 315 82.13 3.82 -0.96
C ASP A 315 80.65 3.37 -0.89
N ASP A 316 80.31 2.21 -1.48
CA ASP A 316 78.94 1.69 -1.51
C ASP A 316 78.38 1.37 -0.10
N ILE A 317 79.23 1.00 0.85
CA ILE A 317 78.80 0.61 2.20
C ILE A 317 78.31 1.82 3.00
N GLU A 318 78.96 2.98 2.84
CA GLU A 318 78.57 4.20 3.55
C GLU A 318 77.25 4.78 3.02
N ASP A 319 77.02 4.70 1.70
CA ASP A 319 75.76 5.15 1.08
C ASP A 319 74.58 4.22 1.42
N ILE A 320 74.81 2.89 1.44
CA ILE A 320 73.82 1.92 1.94
C ILE A 320 73.47 2.20 3.40
N GLN A 321 74.46 2.51 4.24
CA GLN A 321 74.23 2.82 5.65
C GLN A 321 73.46 4.13 5.83
N ARG A 322 73.70 5.14 4.98
CA ARG A 322 73.01 6.43 5.01
C ARG A 322 71.55 6.29 4.58
N GLU A 323 71.28 5.53 3.52
CA GLU A 323 69.92 5.25 3.06
C GLU A 323 69.14 4.38 4.06
N ALA A 324 69.79 3.39 4.67
CA ALA A 324 69.18 2.60 5.76
C ALA A 324 68.78 3.49 6.96
N ASN A 325 69.63 4.43 7.36
CA ASN A 325 69.32 5.36 8.45
C ASN A 325 68.15 6.31 8.10
N LYS A 326 68.04 6.74 6.85
CA LYS A 326 66.91 7.55 6.36
C LYS A 326 65.60 6.77 6.35
N GLN A 327 65.63 5.49 5.96
CA GLN A 327 64.45 4.63 6.06
C GLN A 327 64.02 4.42 7.51
N VAL A 328 64.98 4.24 8.43
CA VAL A 328 64.68 4.12 9.87
C VAL A 328 63.99 5.38 10.41
N THR A 329 64.42 6.59 10.03
CA THR A 329 63.77 7.82 10.49
C THR A 329 62.37 7.99 9.89
N GLU A 330 62.17 7.62 8.62
CA GLU A 330 60.85 7.62 7.98
C GLU A 330 59.88 6.66 8.67
N TYR A 331 60.31 5.43 8.97
CA TYR A 331 59.49 4.46 9.70
C TYR A 331 59.18 4.91 11.14
N ARG A 332 60.13 5.58 11.82
CA ARG A 332 59.86 6.18 13.14
C ARG A 332 58.78 7.27 13.07
N TYR A 333 58.81 8.12 12.05
CA TYR A 333 57.79 9.16 11.87
C TYR A 333 56.41 8.56 11.54
N LYS A 334 56.36 7.55 10.66
CA LYS A 334 55.12 6.83 10.34
C LYS A 334 54.53 6.14 11.58
N LEU A 335 55.38 5.52 12.39
CA LEU A 335 54.96 4.92 13.67
C LEU A 335 54.37 5.97 14.62
N GLN A 336 55.06 7.09 14.82
CA GLN A 336 54.58 8.16 15.71
C GLN A 336 53.24 8.74 15.23
N LYS A 337 53.05 8.89 13.92
CA LYS A 337 51.78 9.34 13.35
C LYS A 337 50.66 8.32 13.60
N ALA A 338 50.93 7.03 13.40
CA ALA A 338 49.98 5.96 13.67
C ALA A 338 49.63 5.88 15.17
N GLU A 339 50.60 6.08 16.07
CA GLU A 339 50.36 6.13 17.52
C GLU A 339 49.44 7.30 17.91
N ALA A 340 49.67 8.49 17.33
CA ALA A 340 48.79 9.64 17.53
C ALA A 340 47.36 9.38 17.00
N GLU A 341 47.24 8.73 15.85
CA GLU A 341 45.95 8.34 15.28
C GLU A 341 45.21 7.34 16.19
N ILE A 342 45.89 6.31 16.69
CA ILE A 342 45.34 5.36 17.66
C ILE A 342 44.79 6.10 18.90
N ALA A 343 45.54 7.07 19.44
CA ALA A 343 45.09 7.83 20.60
C ALA A 343 43.80 8.65 20.31
N THR A 344 43.70 9.23 19.11
CA THR A 344 42.47 9.95 18.70
C THR A 344 41.28 9.01 18.50
N LEU A 345 41.50 7.85 17.89
CA LEU A 345 40.48 6.81 17.70
C LEU A 345 40.01 6.22 19.03
N GLN A 346 40.90 6.05 20.01
CA GLN A 346 40.51 5.62 21.35
C GLN A 346 39.62 6.66 22.05
N SER A 347 39.91 7.96 21.87
CA SER A 347 39.07 9.04 22.41
C SER A 347 37.69 9.08 21.76
N THR A 348 37.59 8.88 20.44
CA THR A 348 36.29 8.81 19.75
C THR A 348 35.51 7.57 20.16
N LEU A 349 36.18 6.41 20.27
CA LEU A 349 35.58 5.16 20.73
C LEU A 349 34.95 5.33 22.12
N ALA A 350 35.69 5.84 23.11
CA ALA A 350 35.19 6.05 24.47
C ALA A 350 33.96 6.98 24.53
N ARG A 351 33.92 8.03 23.70
CA ARG A 351 32.75 8.91 23.58
C ARG A 351 31.55 8.17 22.98
N SER A 352 31.77 7.37 21.94
CA SER A 352 30.71 6.58 21.30
C SER A 352 30.15 5.50 22.23
N GLU A 353 31.00 4.81 22.99
CA GLU A 353 30.60 3.83 23.99
C GLU A 353 29.71 4.47 25.06
N THR A 354 30.09 5.66 25.53
CA THR A 354 29.27 6.42 26.49
C THR A 354 27.89 6.78 25.91
N GLN A 355 27.82 7.16 24.62
CA GLN A 355 26.55 7.43 23.95
C GLN A 355 25.68 6.18 23.86
N VAL A 356 26.26 5.04 23.49
CA VAL A 356 25.55 3.76 23.41
C VAL A 356 24.96 3.36 24.75
N ILE A 357 25.73 3.52 25.86
CA ILE A 357 25.23 3.24 27.21
C ILE A 357 24.01 4.11 27.54
N ARG A 358 24.06 5.41 27.23
CA ARG A 358 22.93 6.32 27.47
C ARG A 358 21.71 5.95 26.64
N TYR A 359 21.88 5.73 25.34
CA TYR A 359 20.75 5.38 24.47
C TYR A 359 20.13 4.05 24.86
N LYS A 360 20.94 3.06 25.27
CA LYS A 360 20.45 1.80 25.80
C LYS A 360 19.60 2.00 27.06
N SER A 361 20.09 2.79 28.03
CA SER A 361 19.32 3.09 29.25
C SER A 361 18.01 3.82 28.95
N THR A 362 18.02 4.79 28.01
CA THR A 362 16.80 5.49 27.59
C THR A 362 15.81 4.56 26.90
N ALA A 363 16.29 3.64 26.05
CA ALA A 363 15.45 2.66 25.39
C ALA A 363 14.81 1.68 26.39
N GLU A 364 15.58 1.14 27.34
CA GLU A 364 15.08 0.26 28.40
C GLU A 364 14.02 0.97 29.28
N ALA A 365 14.22 2.26 29.58
CA ALA A 365 13.23 3.05 30.32
C ALA A 365 11.93 3.28 29.51
N ALA A 366 12.05 3.52 28.20
CA ALA A 366 10.90 3.69 27.30
C ALA A 366 10.11 2.39 27.14
N GLU A 367 10.78 1.24 26.99
CA GLU A 367 10.14 -0.08 26.93
C GLU A 367 9.34 -0.39 28.21
N LYS A 368 9.90 -0.05 29.37
CA LYS A 368 9.20 -0.22 30.65
C LYS A 368 7.95 0.67 30.73
N ALA A 369 8.06 1.93 30.33
CA ALA A 369 6.92 2.86 30.31
C ALA A 369 5.81 2.41 29.35
N GLU A 370 6.17 1.88 28.17
CA GLU A 370 5.21 1.32 27.22
C GLU A 370 4.46 0.13 27.81
N ALA A 371 5.16 -0.78 28.49
CA ALA A 371 4.56 -1.94 29.13
C ALA A 371 3.55 -1.54 30.21
N GLU A 372 3.86 -0.53 31.02
CA GLU A 372 2.97 0.03 32.04
C GLU A 372 1.70 0.64 31.41
N LEU A 373 1.86 1.45 30.35
CA LEU A 373 0.73 2.04 29.61
C LEU A 373 -0.15 0.97 28.94
N LYS A 374 0.44 -0.13 28.45
CA LYS A 374 -0.32 -1.26 27.86
C LYS A 374 -1.21 -1.94 28.92
N ILE A 375 -0.72 -2.05 30.15
CA ILE A 375 -1.49 -2.58 31.29
C ILE A 375 -2.60 -1.60 31.68
N GLU A 376 -2.29 -0.31 31.81
CA GLU A 376 -3.26 0.74 32.16
C GLU A 376 -4.39 0.85 31.12
N ARG A 377 -4.05 0.84 29.83
CA ARG A 377 -5.04 0.82 28.75
C ARG A 377 -6.01 -0.36 28.87
N ARG A 378 -5.50 -1.57 29.17
CA ARG A 378 -6.34 -2.76 29.36
C ARG A 378 -7.21 -2.65 30.61
N LYS A 379 -6.76 -1.96 31.65
CA LYS A 379 -7.54 -1.70 32.87
C LYS A 379 -8.67 -0.72 32.57
N LEU A 380 -8.37 0.44 31.99
CA LEU A 380 -9.35 1.44 31.59
C LEU A 380 -10.38 0.90 30.60
N GLN A 381 -9.96 0.04 29.67
CA GLN A 381 -10.89 -0.59 28.73
C GLN A 381 -11.88 -1.54 29.43
N ARG A 382 -11.46 -2.24 30.49
CA ARG A 382 -12.36 -3.06 31.31
C ARG A 382 -13.32 -2.20 32.12
N GLU A 383 -12.81 -1.17 32.78
CA GLU A 383 -13.63 -0.21 33.54
C GLU A 383 -14.67 0.48 32.64
N ASN A 384 -14.28 0.86 31.42
CA ASN A 384 -15.20 1.47 30.46
C ASN A 384 -16.36 0.50 30.11
N ARG A 385 -16.06 -0.77 29.81
CA ARG A 385 -17.09 -1.79 29.54
C ARG A 385 -18.04 -1.95 30.73
N GLU A 386 -17.51 -2.05 31.93
CA GLU A 386 -18.31 -2.16 33.16
C GLU A 386 -19.21 -0.93 33.37
N THR A 387 -18.69 0.29 33.11
CA THR A 387 -19.51 1.50 33.18
C THR A 387 -20.59 1.57 32.11
N MET A 388 -20.32 1.05 30.90
CA MET A 388 -21.29 0.98 29.82
C MET A 388 -22.41 -0.02 30.15
N GLU A 389 -22.07 -1.21 30.65
CA GLU A 389 -23.05 -2.19 31.13
C GLU A 389 -23.92 -1.59 32.24
N ARG A 390 -23.30 -0.86 33.19
CA ARG A 390 -24.03 -0.16 34.25
C ARG A 390 -24.99 0.91 33.71
N LEU A 391 -24.59 1.62 32.66
CA LEU A 391 -25.41 2.63 32.02
C LEU A 391 -26.62 1.99 31.32
N GLU A 392 -26.41 0.88 30.61
CA GLU A 392 -27.50 0.11 29.97
C GLU A 392 -28.50 -0.43 31.00
N GLU A 393 -28.03 -0.95 32.14
CA GLU A 393 -28.90 -1.36 33.27
C GLU A 393 -29.76 -0.20 33.79
N LEU A 394 -29.17 0.99 33.95
CA LEU A 394 -29.89 2.16 34.43
C LEU A 394 -30.87 2.70 33.39
N GLU A 395 -30.51 2.70 32.11
CA GLU A 395 -31.39 3.11 31.01
C GLU A 395 -32.61 2.19 30.90
N THR A 396 -32.41 0.88 31.00
CA THR A 396 -33.52 -0.09 31.00
C THR A 396 -34.43 0.12 32.22
N ALA A 397 -33.87 0.26 33.42
CA ALA A 397 -34.63 0.57 34.63
C ALA A 397 -35.43 1.88 34.51
N ASN A 398 -34.81 2.94 33.97
CA ASN A 398 -35.46 4.22 33.76
C ASN A 398 -36.62 4.10 32.75
N ASN A 399 -36.41 3.39 31.64
CA ASN A 399 -37.48 3.10 30.67
C ASN A 399 -38.66 2.36 31.32
N HIS A 400 -38.41 1.41 32.23
CA HIS A 400 -39.47 0.75 32.98
C HIS A 400 -40.24 1.72 33.90
N LEU A 401 -39.54 2.63 34.58
CA LEU A 401 -40.15 3.65 35.43
C LEU A 401 -40.98 4.65 34.61
N LEU A 402 -40.48 5.11 33.47
CA LEU A 402 -41.22 5.99 32.56
C LEU A 402 -42.53 5.34 32.10
N LYS A 403 -42.49 4.08 31.65
CA LYS A 403 -43.70 3.34 31.28
C LYS A 403 -44.69 3.22 32.43
N ARG A 404 -44.22 3.00 33.66
CA ARG A 404 -45.09 2.94 34.85
C ARG A 404 -45.71 4.30 35.17
N MET A 405 -44.92 5.37 35.06
CA MET A 405 -45.40 6.74 35.25
C MET A 405 -46.47 7.09 34.21
N ASP A 406 -46.28 6.74 32.94
CA ASP A 406 -47.26 7.01 31.88
C ASP A 406 -48.58 6.27 32.12
N LYS A 407 -48.52 5.02 32.59
CA LYS A 407 -49.72 4.28 33.02
C LYS A 407 -50.46 5.01 34.15
N LEU A 408 -49.74 5.50 35.16
CA LEU A 408 -50.34 6.27 36.26
C LEU A 408 -50.92 7.60 35.79
N LYS A 409 -50.25 8.32 34.87
CA LYS A 409 -50.78 9.54 34.26
C LYS A 409 -52.07 9.26 33.49
N ASN A 410 -52.11 8.19 32.71
CA ASN A 410 -53.31 7.80 31.97
C ASN A 410 -54.46 7.41 32.92
N ALA A 411 -54.18 6.66 33.98
CA ALA A 411 -55.16 6.31 35.01
C ALA A 411 -55.71 7.57 35.72
N LYS A 412 -54.83 8.51 36.08
CA LYS A 412 -55.21 9.81 36.63
C LYS A 412 -56.12 10.57 35.66
N SER A 413 -55.74 10.68 34.39
CA SER A 413 -56.53 11.37 33.37
C SER A 413 -57.89 10.72 33.13
N ALA A 414 -58.00 9.39 33.24
CA ALA A 414 -59.28 8.68 33.16
C ALA A 414 -60.19 9.06 34.33
N LEU A 415 -59.68 9.03 35.57
CA LEU A 415 -60.43 9.44 36.76
C LEU A 415 -60.93 10.89 36.67
N PHE A 416 -60.17 11.81 36.07
CA PHE A 416 -60.61 13.20 35.85
C PHE A 416 -61.64 13.37 34.74
N LYS A 417 -61.86 12.36 33.87
CA LYS A 417 -62.94 12.39 32.87
C LYS A 417 -64.26 11.88 33.42
N ASP A 418 -64.22 11.11 34.51
CA ASP A 418 -65.38 10.50 35.16
C ASP A 418 -65.98 11.38 36.27
N ILE A 419 -65.37 12.53 36.55
CA ILE A 419 -65.85 13.61 37.45
C ILE A 419 -66.28 14.78 36.58
#